data_AF-A0A6G7YJS3-F1
#
_entry.id   AF-A0A6G7YJS3-F1
#
_cell.length_a   1.000
_cell.length_b   1.000
_cell.length_c   1.000
_cell.angle_alpha   90.00
_cell.angle_beta   90.00
_cell.angle_gamma   90.00
#
_symmetry.space_group_name_H-M   'P 1'
#
loop_
_entity.id
_entity.type
_entity.pdbx_description
1 polymer ?
#
loop_
_entity_poly.entity_id
_entity_poly.type
_entity_poly.pdbx_seq_one_letter_code
_entity_poly.pdbx_strand_id
1 'polypeptide(L)'
;MNKGRDDVATVIEQTLAGGPRVLHIGLSDSPVPTRLAQEHDREVECLRWPATAPPDAEWALDMGRGAAADDWARPFLVAPVDVVVVEDVLDTSHDADLFFRTLGSGALVPGGLVVVSGKRDLATPIASAGFVLEDEGASPLQDGRQVTVARFPSFTTARPHSPDADEASAAENRRLAHELERTRELLARERATIAREMQSGKDELLAMDRQLAEFQDRLQRLRHKNVLLRARVAQVSRERDLIQVQVTELEQELFLARDSRAVRTVTSVVQRARRRKDGS
;
A
#
# COMPACT_ATOMS: atom_id res chain seq x y z
N MET A 1 -15.47 -35.61 7.39
CA MET A 1 -14.66 -36.02 6.23
C MET A 1 -13.51 -35.03 6.05
N ASN A 2 -12.56 -34.95 6.99
CA ASN A 2 -11.55 -33.87 7.01
C ASN A 2 -10.09 -34.36 7.04
N LYS A 3 -9.81 -35.66 7.21
CA LYS A 3 -8.44 -36.12 7.49
C LYS A 3 -7.47 -35.95 6.32
N GLY A 4 -7.89 -36.21 5.09
CA GLY A 4 -7.01 -36.06 3.93
C GLY A 4 -6.64 -34.61 3.59
N ARG A 5 -7.48 -33.64 3.98
CA ARG A 5 -7.17 -32.22 3.79
C ARG A 5 -6.18 -31.69 4.83
N ASP A 6 -6.08 -32.35 5.98
CA ASP A 6 -5.12 -31.98 7.02
C ASP A 6 -3.68 -32.42 6.65
N ASP A 7 -3.52 -33.52 5.89
CA ASP A 7 -2.19 -34.04 5.48
C ASP A 7 -1.40 -33.06 4.58
N VAL A 8 -2.09 -32.33 3.69
CA VAL A 8 -1.46 -31.31 2.82
C VAL A 8 -0.95 -30.12 3.64
N ALA A 9 -1.74 -29.66 4.61
CA ALA A 9 -1.36 -28.57 5.49
C ALA A 9 -0.15 -28.96 6.35
N THR A 10 -0.12 -30.19 6.88
CA THR A 10 0.99 -30.68 7.70
C THR A 10 2.31 -30.80 6.92
N VAL A 11 2.28 -31.19 5.65
CA VAL A 11 3.48 -31.21 4.80
C VAL A 11 3.98 -29.78 4.50
N ILE A 12 3.06 -28.82 4.33
CA ILE A 12 3.41 -27.40 4.14
C ILE A 12 4.00 -26.80 5.44
N GLU A 13 3.46 -27.16 6.61
CA GLU A 13 3.92 -26.72 7.94
C GLU A 13 5.36 -27.15 8.25
N GLN A 14 5.77 -28.35 7.83
CA GLN A 14 7.08 -28.90 8.17
C GLN A 14 8.25 -28.32 7.36
N THR A 15 7.98 -27.62 6.25
CA THR A 15 9.01 -27.43 5.21
C THR A 15 9.66 -26.03 5.17
N LEU A 16 9.15 -24.97 5.82
CA LEU A 16 9.63 -23.59 5.53
C LEU A 16 9.67 -22.60 6.73
N ALA A 17 10.88 -22.24 7.17
CA ALA A 17 11.16 -21.15 8.10
C ALA A 17 11.37 -19.81 7.35
N GLY A 18 10.51 -18.80 7.62
CA GLY A 18 10.54 -17.46 7.00
C GLY A 18 9.58 -17.31 5.81
N GLY A 19 8.60 -16.40 5.92
CA GLY A 19 7.41 -16.24 5.06
C GLY A 19 7.58 -16.40 3.53
N PRO A 20 7.18 -17.54 2.93
CA PRO A 20 7.09 -17.72 1.48
C PRO A 20 5.81 -17.11 0.89
N ARG A 21 5.90 -16.53 -0.31
CA ARG A 21 4.75 -16.17 -1.15
C ARG A 21 4.18 -17.44 -1.78
N VAL A 22 2.89 -17.70 -1.54
CA VAL A 22 2.22 -18.94 -1.98
C VAL A 22 1.22 -18.62 -3.08
N LEU A 23 1.28 -19.34 -4.20
CA LEU A 23 0.26 -19.32 -5.24
C LEU A 23 -0.60 -20.57 -5.13
N HIS A 24 -1.89 -20.41 -4.87
CA HIS A 24 -2.88 -21.51 -4.86
C HIS A 24 -3.70 -21.49 -6.15
N ILE A 25 -3.80 -22.64 -6.82
CA ILE A 25 -4.54 -22.81 -8.06
C ILE A 25 -5.54 -23.96 -7.87
N GLY A 26 -6.85 -23.67 -7.98
CA GLY A 26 -7.91 -24.65 -7.73
C GLY A 26 -9.11 -24.53 -8.67
N LEU A 27 -9.91 -25.60 -8.74
CA LEU A 27 -11.18 -25.62 -9.50
C LEU A 27 -12.38 -25.07 -8.70
N SER A 28 -12.33 -25.17 -7.37
CA SER A 28 -13.43 -24.82 -6.45
C SER A 28 -12.92 -24.21 -5.15
N ASP A 29 -13.82 -23.66 -4.35
CA ASP A 29 -13.51 -23.07 -3.04
C ASP A 29 -12.74 -24.07 -2.17
N SER A 30 -11.58 -23.62 -1.69
CA SER A 30 -10.69 -24.41 -0.85
C SER A 30 -10.44 -23.68 0.48
N PRO A 31 -10.47 -24.38 1.62
CA PRO A 31 -10.11 -23.77 2.90
C PRO A 31 -8.60 -23.56 3.04
N VAL A 32 -7.78 -24.13 2.14
CA VAL A 32 -6.32 -24.12 2.23
C VAL A 32 -5.75 -22.70 2.22
N PRO A 33 -6.14 -21.79 1.30
CA PRO A 33 -5.61 -20.44 1.29
C PRO A 33 -5.96 -19.62 2.53
N THR A 34 -7.20 -19.75 3.02
CA THR A 34 -7.65 -19.06 4.24
C THR A 34 -6.85 -19.52 5.46
N ARG A 35 -6.59 -20.83 5.59
CA ARG A 35 -5.74 -21.37 6.67
C ARG A 35 -4.29 -20.91 6.53
N LEU A 36 -3.71 -20.97 5.33
CA LEU A 36 -2.34 -20.49 5.09
C LEU A 36 -2.16 -19.01 5.44
N ALA A 37 -3.16 -18.17 5.14
CA ALA A 37 -3.14 -16.76 5.50
C ALA A 37 -3.37 -16.53 7.01
N GLN A 38 -4.34 -17.21 7.63
CA GLN A 38 -4.75 -16.96 9.02
C GLN A 38 -3.87 -17.65 10.07
N GLU A 39 -3.43 -18.87 9.81
CA GLU A 39 -2.71 -19.72 10.78
C GLU A 39 -1.20 -19.53 10.69
N HIS A 40 -0.70 -19.04 9.54
CA HIS A 40 0.73 -18.99 9.25
C HIS A 40 1.26 -17.63 8.76
N ASP A 41 0.41 -16.59 8.74
CA ASP A 41 0.76 -15.21 8.34
C ASP A 41 1.49 -15.16 6.99
N ARG A 42 0.94 -15.88 6.00
CA ARG A 42 1.54 -16.00 4.65
C ARG A 42 0.83 -15.09 3.65
N GLU A 43 1.59 -14.57 2.69
CA GLU A 43 1.05 -13.90 1.51
C GLU A 43 0.59 -14.97 0.51
N VAL A 44 -0.73 -15.16 0.40
CA VAL A 44 -1.34 -16.20 -0.44
C VAL A 44 -2.10 -15.54 -1.60
N GLU A 45 -1.64 -15.79 -2.82
CA GLU A 45 -2.35 -15.44 -4.04
C GLU A 45 -3.18 -16.65 -4.50
N CYS A 46 -4.45 -16.42 -4.82
CA CYS A 46 -5.36 -17.50 -5.21
C CYS A 46 -5.84 -17.30 -6.64
N LEU A 47 -5.85 -18.39 -7.42
CA LEU A 47 -6.31 -18.41 -8.79
C LEU A 47 -7.29 -19.54 -9.03
N ARG A 48 -8.45 -19.19 -9.58
CA ARG A 48 -9.48 -20.16 -9.98
C ARG A 48 -9.28 -20.58 -11.45
N TRP A 49 -9.30 -21.88 -11.71
CA TRP A 49 -9.15 -22.44 -13.06
C TRP A 49 -10.44 -23.11 -13.57
N PRO A 50 -10.81 -22.95 -14.86
CA PRO A 50 -10.21 -22.04 -15.85
C PRO A 50 -10.54 -20.57 -15.54
N ALA A 51 -9.64 -19.65 -15.91
CA ALA A 51 -9.77 -18.21 -15.68
C ALA A 51 -10.99 -17.55 -16.38
N THR A 52 -11.80 -18.33 -17.12
CA THR A 52 -13.01 -17.91 -17.83
C THR A 52 -14.30 -18.10 -17.03
N ALA A 53 -14.25 -18.71 -15.84
CA ALA A 53 -15.42 -18.84 -14.99
C ALA A 53 -15.92 -17.45 -14.51
N PRO A 54 -17.23 -17.15 -14.57
CA PRO A 54 -17.74 -15.87 -14.08
C PRO A 54 -17.38 -15.68 -12.61
N PRO A 55 -16.98 -14.46 -12.20
CA PRO A 55 -16.53 -14.21 -10.84
C PRO A 55 -17.74 -14.25 -9.90
N ASP A 56 -17.97 -15.39 -9.27
CA ASP A 56 -18.66 -15.39 -7.99
C ASP A 56 -17.69 -14.81 -6.95
N ALA A 57 -18.14 -13.71 -6.36
CA ALA A 57 -17.34 -12.76 -5.61
C ALA A 57 -16.65 -13.39 -4.40
N GLU A 58 -15.31 -13.38 -4.41
CA GLU A 58 -14.40 -13.22 -3.26
C GLU A 58 -12.93 -13.49 -3.65
N TRP A 59 -12.65 -14.01 -4.86
CA TRP A 59 -11.35 -14.60 -5.22
C TRP A 59 -10.66 -14.06 -6.49
N ALA A 60 -11.11 -12.96 -7.09
CA ALA A 60 -10.59 -12.51 -8.39
C ALA A 60 -9.90 -11.14 -8.35
N LEU A 61 -8.61 -11.11 -8.68
CA LEU A 61 -7.97 -9.92 -9.23
C LEU A 61 -8.20 -9.91 -10.74
N ASP A 62 -8.83 -8.87 -11.27
CA ASP A 62 -9.08 -8.67 -12.70
C ASP A 62 -7.79 -8.27 -13.40
N MET A 63 -7.05 -9.26 -13.94
CA MET A 63 -5.87 -9.00 -14.77
C MET A 63 -6.31 -8.90 -16.24
N GLY A 64 -6.22 -7.68 -16.77
CA GLY A 64 -6.75 -7.29 -18.08
C GLY A 64 -6.48 -8.26 -19.23
N ARG A 65 -7.51 -8.44 -20.06
CA ARG A 65 -7.51 -9.32 -21.24
C ARG A 65 -6.52 -8.86 -22.31
N GLY A 66 -5.33 -9.45 -22.31
CA GLY A 66 -4.44 -9.55 -23.47
C GLY A 66 -4.32 -11.00 -23.92
N ALA A 67 -4.51 -11.28 -25.21
CA ALA A 67 -4.36 -12.61 -25.80
C ALA A 67 -2.92 -13.12 -25.61
N ALA A 68 -2.71 -13.98 -24.62
CA ALA A 68 -1.48 -14.75 -24.46
C ALA A 68 -1.71 -16.12 -25.10
N ALA A 69 -0.75 -16.60 -25.89
CA ALA A 69 -0.84 -17.85 -26.65
C ALA A 69 -0.72 -19.13 -25.79
N ASP A 70 -0.55 -18.98 -24.48
CA ASP A 70 -0.46 -20.08 -23.51
C ASP A 70 -1.31 -19.71 -22.29
N ASP A 71 -2.41 -20.44 -22.07
CA ASP A 71 -3.33 -20.18 -20.96
C ASP A 71 -2.64 -20.36 -19.60
N TRP A 72 -1.54 -21.12 -19.54
CA TRP A 72 -0.72 -21.31 -18.34
C TRP A 72 0.25 -20.17 -18.06
N ALA A 73 0.60 -19.33 -19.04
CA ALA A 73 1.56 -18.25 -18.82
C ALA A 73 0.97 -17.09 -17.99
N ARG A 74 -0.36 -16.93 -18.01
CA ARG A 74 -1.07 -15.82 -17.37
C ARG A 74 -0.98 -15.79 -15.84
N PRO A 75 -1.17 -16.91 -15.11
CA PRO A 75 -0.96 -17.00 -13.66
C PRO A 75 0.43 -16.57 -13.18
N PHE A 76 1.45 -16.66 -14.04
CA PHE A 76 2.86 -16.53 -13.67
C PHE A 76 3.49 -15.20 -14.09
N LEU A 77 2.67 -14.21 -14.48
CA LEU A 77 3.12 -12.85 -14.81
C LEU A 77 3.38 -11.96 -13.58
N VAL A 78 3.09 -12.47 -12.38
CA VAL A 78 3.33 -11.80 -11.09
C VAL A 78 4.67 -12.29 -10.50
N ALA A 79 5.31 -11.46 -9.67
CA ALA A 79 6.62 -11.68 -9.07
C ALA A 79 6.85 -13.14 -8.58
N PRO A 80 8.08 -13.66 -8.63
CA PRO A 80 8.38 -15.07 -8.40
C PRO A 80 7.86 -15.55 -7.03
N VAL A 81 7.31 -16.76 -7.02
CA VAL A 81 6.69 -17.38 -5.85
C VAL A 81 7.58 -18.49 -5.28
N ASP A 82 7.40 -18.77 -3.99
CA ASP A 82 8.19 -19.77 -3.25
C ASP A 82 7.49 -21.13 -3.25
N VAL A 83 6.16 -21.14 -3.25
CA VAL A 83 5.33 -22.36 -3.22
C VAL A 83 4.16 -22.23 -4.19
N VAL A 84 3.96 -23.25 -5.02
CA VAL A 84 2.75 -23.40 -5.85
C VAL A 84 1.95 -24.59 -5.38
N VAL A 85 0.69 -24.36 -5.01
CA VAL A 85 -0.27 -25.40 -4.62
C VAL A 85 -1.31 -25.55 -5.73
N VAL A 86 -1.50 -26.76 -6.24
CA VAL A 86 -2.44 -27.06 -7.32
C VAL A 86 -3.42 -28.14 -6.86
N GLU A 87 -4.71 -27.81 -6.81
CA GLU A 87 -5.75 -28.71 -6.31
C GLU A 87 -6.75 -29.09 -7.41
N ASP A 88 -6.81 -30.38 -7.75
CA ASP A 88 -7.76 -31.03 -8.67
C ASP A 88 -7.74 -30.49 -10.13
N VAL A 89 -6.92 -29.48 -10.43
CA VAL A 89 -6.84 -28.83 -11.76
C VAL A 89 -6.23 -29.77 -12.81
N LEU A 90 -5.12 -30.42 -12.46
CA LEU A 90 -4.34 -31.24 -13.41
C LEU A 90 -4.97 -32.62 -13.68
N ASP A 91 -6.05 -32.96 -12.97
CA ASP A 91 -6.87 -34.14 -13.25
C ASP A 91 -7.75 -33.96 -14.50
N THR A 92 -8.11 -32.73 -14.83
CA THR A 92 -9.02 -32.39 -15.94
C THR A 92 -8.29 -31.80 -17.16
N SER A 93 -7.04 -31.37 -16.97
CA SER A 93 -6.17 -30.80 -17.99
C SER A 93 -5.48 -31.88 -18.84
N HIS A 94 -5.49 -31.72 -20.16
CA HIS A 94 -4.75 -32.61 -21.07
C HIS A 94 -3.23 -32.30 -21.08
N ASP A 95 -2.79 -31.13 -20.60
CA ASP A 95 -1.42 -30.62 -20.80
C ASP A 95 -0.66 -30.36 -19.49
N ALA A 96 -0.56 -31.37 -18.62
CA ALA A 96 0.26 -31.28 -17.40
C ALA A 96 1.75 -30.99 -17.70
N ASP A 97 2.28 -31.53 -18.80
CA ASP A 97 3.67 -31.28 -19.22
C ASP A 97 3.90 -29.81 -19.62
N LEU A 98 2.88 -29.14 -20.17
CA LEU A 98 2.98 -27.72 -20.48
C LEU A 98 2.97 -26.89 -19.20
N PHE A 99 2.09 -27.21 -18.24
CA PHE A 99 2.04 -26.55 -16.93
C PHE A 99 3.40 -26.54 -16.23
N PHE A 100 4.04 -27.71 -16.05
CA PHE A 100 5.32 -27.77 -15.34
C PHE A 100 6.46 -27.11 -16.11
N ARG A 101 6.46 -27.14 -17.45
CA ARG A 101 7.43 -26.41 -18.27
C ARG A 101 7.27 -24.90 -18.13
N THR A 102 6.04 -24.40 -18.17
CA THR A 102 5.75 -22.97 -18.00
C THR A 102 6.12 -22.52 -16.58
N LEU A 103 5.83 -23.33 -15.56
CA LEU A 103 6.23 -23.07 -14.19
C LEU A 103 7.76 -22.98 -14.02
N GLY A 104 8.51 -23.91 -14.64
CA GLY A 104 9.97 -23.92 -14.62
C GLY A 104 10.63 -22.79 -15.42
N SER A 105 9.89 -22.08 -16.29
CA SER A 105 10.43 -21.03 -17.16
C SER A 105 10.59 -19.65 -16.51
N GLY A 106 10.11 -19.46 -15.27
CA GLY A 106 10.34 -18.20 -14.54
C GLY A 106 9.40 -17.87 -13.39
N ALA A 107 8.43 -18.73 -13.09
CA ALA A 107 7.43 -18.46 -12.06
C ALA A 107 7.93 -18.77 -10.64
N LEU A 108 8.77 -19.79 -10.51
CA LEU A 108 9.17 -20.38 -9.23
C LEU A 108 10.62 -20.04 -8.92
N VAL A 109 10.88 -19.64 -7.67
CA VAL A 109 12.26 -19.41 -7.22
C VAL A 109 13.08 -20.71 -7.23
N PRO A 110 14.40 -20.68 -7.46
CA PRO A 110 15.26 -21.85 -7.30
C PRO A 110 15.09 -22.49 -5.91
N GLY A 111 14.79 -23.80 -5.86
CA GLY A 111 14.49 -24.52 -4.62
C GLY A 111 13.04 -24.42 -4.13
N GLY A 112 12.18 -23.69 -4.85
CA GLY A 112 10.76 -23.56 -4.57
C GLY A 112 10.00 -24.88 -4.71
N LEU A 113 8.83 -24.93 -4.08
CA LEU A 113 8.04 -26.16 -3.96
C LEU A 113 6.78 -26.12 -4.82
N VAL A 114 6.43 -27.28 -5.35
CA VAL A 114 5.17 -27.52 -6.04
C VAL A 114 4.47 -28.65 -5.34
N VAL A 115 3.26 -28.36 -4.85
CA VAL A 115 2.39 -29.33 -4.19
C VAL A 115 1.19 -29.54 -5.08
N VAL A 116 1.03 -30.74 -5.61
CA VAL A 116 -0.11 -31.10 -6.45
C VAL A 116 -0.97 -32.12 -5.74
N SER A 117 -2.25 -31.80 -5.55
CA SER A 117 -3.27 -32.73 -5.08
C SER A 117 -4.20 -33.09 -6.22
N GLY A 118 -4.33 -34.38 -6.53
CA GLY A 118 -5.22 -34.87 -7.58
C GLY A 118 -5.34 -36.40 -7.57
N LYS A 119 -6.10 -36.96 -8.49
CA LYS A 119 -6.24 -38.41 -8.70
C LYS A 119 -5.27 -38.96 -9.75
N ARG A 120 -4.75 -38.10 -10.62
CA ARG A 120 -3.81 -38.46 -11.68
C ARG A 120 -2.39 -38.55 -11.12
N ASP A 121 -1.66 -39.60 -11.49
CA ASP A 121 -0.23 -39.68 -11.25
C ASP A 121 0.51 -38.71 -12.19
N LEU A 122 1.28 -37.80 -11.58
CA LEU A 122 2.00 -36.72 -12.24
C LEU A 122 3.52 -36.84 -12.06
N ALA A 123 4.02 -37.96 -11.51
CA ALA A 123 5.46 -38.17 -11.32
C ALA A 123 6.26 -38.03 -12.63
N THR A 124 5.76 -38.60 -13.72
CA THR A 124 6.42 -38.56 -15.03
C THR A 124 6.45 -37.14 -15.64
N PRO A 125 5.34 -36.38 -15.72
CA PRO A 125 5.35 -34.97 -16.13
C PRO A 125 6.23 -34.05 -15.28
N ILE A 126 6.28 -34.29 -13.97
CA ILE A 126 7.09 -33.49 -13.04
C ILE A 126 8.58 -33.74 -13.30
N ALA A 127 8.97 -35.01 -13.42
CA ALA A 127 10.35 -35.40 -13.70
C ALA A 127 10.79 -34.93 -15.10
N SER A 128 9.91 -34.99 -16.11
CA SER A 128 10.22 -34.55 -17.48
C SER A 128 10.47 -33.03 -17.57
N ALA A 129 9.85 -32.25 -16.68
CA ALA A 129 10.08 -30.81 -16.53
C ALA A 129 11.31 -30.48 -15.67
N GLY A 130 12.05 -31.48 -15.17
CA GLY A 130 13.30 -31.31 -14.44
C GLY A 130 13.13 -31.04 -12.93
N PHE A 131 11.93 -31.20 -12.39
CA PHE A 131 11.70 -31.12 -10.95
C PHE A 131 12.18 -32.39 -10.24
N VAL A 132 12.63 -32.23 -9.00
CA VAL A 132 13.03 -33.34 -8.13
C VAL A 132 11.84 -33.70 -7.23
N LEU A 133 11.36 -34.93 -7.29
CA LEU A 133 10.32 -35.41 -6.38
C LEU A 133 10.91 -35.52 -4.96
N GLU A 134 10.25 -34.91 -3.97
CA GLU A 134 10.71 -34.96 -2.57
C GLU A 134 10.25 -36.25 -1.88
N ASP A 135 9.13 -36.81 -2.31
CA ASP A 135 8.61 -38.12 -1.89
C ASP A 135 8.50 -39.04 -3.12
N GLU A 136 9.20 -40.17 -3.11
CA GLU A 136 9.08 -41.21 -4.16
C GLU A 136 7.73 -41.96 -4.10
N GLY A 137 6.93 -41.73 -3.07
CA GLY A 137 5.60 -42.30 -2.89
C GLY A 137 4.55 -41.21 -2.70
N ALA A 138 3.67 -41.03 -3.68
CA ALA A 138 2.52 -40.15 -3.51
C ALA A 138 1.68 -40.66 -2.32
N SER A 139 1.52 -39.85 -1.27
CA SER A 139 0.77 -40.25 -0.09
C SER A 139 -0.71 -40.42 -0.46
N PRO A 140 -1.27 -41.65 -0.39
CA PRO A 140 -2.65 -41.88 -0.80
C PRO A 140 -3.59 -41.32 0.26
N LEU A 141 -4.41 -40.36 -0.15
CA LEU A 141 -5.50 -39.80 0.64
C LEU A 141 -6.70 -40.76 0.63
N GLN A 142 -7.52 -40.70 1.68
CA GLN A 142 -8.66 -41.61 1.92
C GLN A 142 -9.73 -41.64 0.80
N ASP A 143 -9.68 -40.73 -0.17
CA ASP A 143 -10.62 -40.61 -1.29
C ASP A 143 -10.02 -41.01 -2.66
N GLY A 144 -8.88 -41.69 -2.67
CA GLY A 144 -8.16 -42.06 -3.90
C GLY A 144 -7.45 -40.90 -4.58
N ARG A 145 -7.28 -39.79 -3.84
CA ARG A 145 -6.43 -38.66 -4.22
C ARG A 145 -5.00 -38.93 -3.76
N GLN A 146 -4.06 -38.30 -4.40
CA GLN A 146 -2.63 -38.40 -4.15
C GLN A 146 -2.07 -36.99 -4.06
N VAL A 147 -1.11 -36.82 -3.16
CA VAL A 147 -0.35 -35.58 -3.03
C VAL A 147 1.05 -35.86 -3.53
N THR A 148 1.46 -35.10 -4.55
CA THR A 148 2.80 -35.15 -5.10
C THR A 148 3.51 -33.85 -4.77
N VAL A 149 4.66 -33.97 -4.11
CA VAL A 149 5.51 -32.83 -3.74
C VAL A 149 6.78 -32.88 -4.56
N ALA A 150 7.07 -31.79 -5.25
CA ALA A 150 8.24 -31.66 -6.09
C ALA A 150 8.96 -30.34 -5.82
N ARG A 151 10.28 -30.38 -5.88
CA ARG A 151 11.14 -29.22 -5.70
C ARG A 151 11.72 -28.80 -7.05
N PHE A 152 11.66 -27.51 -7.34
CA PHE A 152 12.34 -26.93 -8.49
C PHE A 152 13.85 -26.95 -8.23
N PRO A 153 14.67 -27.47 -9.16
CA PRO A 153 16.10 -27.61 -8.94
C PRO A 153 16.71 -26.25 -8.57
N SER A 154 17.30 -26.17 -7.37
CA SER A 154 18.27 -25.13 -7.10
C SER A 154 19.50 -25.40 -7.98
N PHE A 155 20.25 -24.37 -8.35
CA PHE A 155 21.51 -24.46 -9.12
C PHE A 155 22.59 -25.40 -8.53
N THR A 156 22.28 -26.17 -7.49
CA THR A 156 23.19 -26.99 -6.68
C THR A 156 22.94 -28.50 -6.72
N THR A 157 21.99 -29.04 -7.49
CA THR A 157 21.65 -30.49 -7.41
C THR A 157 21.85 -31.34 -8.66
N ALA A 158 22.44 -30.83 -9.73
CA ALA A 158 22.89 -31.70 -10.83
C ALA A 158 24.13 -32.49 -10.38
N ARG A 159 23.97 -33.75 -9.95
CA ARG A 159 25.09 -34.67 -9.65
C ARG A 159 25.71 -35.18 -10.97
N PRO A 160 26.97 -34.83 -11.31
CA PRO A 160 27.65 -35.41 -12.46
C PRO A 160 28.12 -36.84 -12.14
N HIS A 161 28.14 -37.71 -13.15
CA HIS A 161 28.56 -39.11 -13.05
C HIS A 161 30.06 -39.31 -13.40
N SER A 162 31.00 -38.53 -12.84
CA SER A 162 32.43 -38.91 -12.89
C SER A 162 33.33 -38.25 -11.81
N PRO A 163 34.27 -39.00 -11.20
CA PRO A 163 35.08 -38.54 -10.07
C PRO A 163 36.12 -37.44 -10.39
N ASP A 164 36.58 -37.34 -11.64
CA ASP A 164 37.54 -36.29 -12.04
C ASP A 164 36.84 -34.97 -12.43
N ALA A 165 35.56 -35.03 -12.83
CA ALA A 165 34.74 -33.83 -13.01
C ALA A 165 34.34 -33.23 -11.65
N ASP A 166 34.25 -34.05 -10.60
CA ASP A 166 33.83 -33.65 -9.25
C ASP A 166 34.77 -32.64 -8.60
N GLU A 167 36.09 -32.78 -8.70
CA GLU A 167 37.01 -31.84 -8.03
C GLU A 167 37.09 -30.47 -8.71
N ALA A 168 37.15 -30.46 -10.05
CA ALA A 168 37.20 -29.22 -10.83
C ALA A 168 35.87 -28.44 -10.72
N SER A 169 34.73 -29.12 -10.86
CA SER A 169 33.42 -28.50 -10.71
C SER A 169 33.11 -28.11 -9.26
N ALA A 170 33.56 -28.88 -8.26
CA ALA A 170 33.41 -28.46 -6.85
C ALA A 170 34.31 -27.27 -6.49
N ALA A 171 35.48 -27.12 -7.10
CA ALA A 171 36.32 -25.95 -6.91
C ALA A 171 35.70 -24.70 -7.56
N GLU A 172 35.12 -24.84 -8.75
CA GLU A 172 34.43 -23.74 -9.44
C GLU A 172 33.15 -23.33 -8.71
N ASN A 173 32.33 -24.29 -8.25
CA ASN A 173 31.14 -24.02 -7.45
C ASN A 173 31.46 -23.31 -6.13
N ARG A 174 32.57 -23.66 -5.47
CA ARG A 174 33.04 -22.95 -4.27
C ARG A 174 33.43 -21.50 -4.58
N ARG A 175 34.07 -21.23 -5.72
CA ARG A 175 34.40 -19.86 -6.15
C ARG A 175 33.13 -19.06 -6.43
N LEU A 176 32.20 -19.62 -7.20
CA LEU A 176 30.93 -18.98 -7.52
C LEU A 176 30.09 -18.71 -6.25
N ALA A 177 30.08 -19.64 -5.29
CA ALA A 177 29.40 -19.43 -4.00
C ALA A 177 29.97 -18.22 -3.24
N HIS A 178 31.30 -18.09 -3.17
CA HIS A 178 31.94 -16.93 -2.53
C HIS A 178 31.70 -15.62 -3.29
N GLU A 179 31.61 -15.65 -4.62
CA GLU A 179 31.26 -14.46 -5.42
C GLU A 179 29.80 -14.05 -5.21
N LEU A 180 28.88 -15.02 -5.16
CA LEU A 180 27.48 -14.78 -4.81
C LEU A 180 27.33 -14.23 -3.38
N GLU A 181 28.12 -14.73 -2.43
CA GLU A 181 28.14 -14.20 -1.06
C GLU A 181 28.62 -12.75 -1.01
N ARG A 182 29.70 -12.41 -1.72
CA ARG A 182 30.20 -11.03 -1.83
C ARG A 182 29.17 -10.08 -2.47
N THR A 183 28.53 -10.52 -3.56
CA THR A 183 27.51 -9.70 -4.22
C THR A 183 26.27 -9.51 -3.34
N ARG A 184 25.86 -10.55 -2.59
CA ARG A 184 24.80 -10.43 -1.58
C ARG A 184 25.15 -9.44 -0.48
N GLU A 185 26.38 -9.47 0.03
CA GLU A 185 26.84 -8.50 1.01
C GLU A 185 26.83 -7.06 0.48
N LEU A 186 27.29 -6.84 -0.76
CA LEU A 186 27.25 -5.52 -1.39
C LEU A 186 25.81 -5.02 -1.56
N LEU A 187 24.92 -5.86 -2.09
CA LEU A 187 23.51 -5.52 -2.23
C LEU A 187 22.84 -5.26 -0.88
N ALA A 188 23.19 -6.00 0.17
CA ALA A 188 22.68 -5.75 1.52
C ALA A 188 23.14 -4.39 2.06
N ARG A 189 24.40 -4.00 1.82
CA ARG A 189 24.93 -2.68 2.21
C ARG A 189 24.27 -1.54 1.42
N GLU A 190 24.05 -1.73 0.13
CA GLU A 190 23.35 -0.76 -0.71
C GLU A 190 21.90 -0.59 -0.27
N ARG A 191 21.16 -1.69 -0.06
CA ARG A 191 19.79 -1.65 0.48
C ARG A 191 19.72 -0.95 1.83
N ALA A 192 20.67 -1.21 2.73
CA ALA A 192 20.75 -0.52 4.03
C ALA A 192 21.06 0.98 3.89
N THR A 193 21.71 1.39 2.81
CA THR A 193 22.01 2.80 2.54
C THR A 193 20.79 3.51 1.95
N ILE A 194 20.15 2.90 0.96
CA ILE A 194 18.89 3.37 0.38
C ILE A 194 17.81 3.49 1.46
N ALA A 195 17.68 2.49 2.35
CA ALA A 195 16.71 2.54 3.44
C ALA A 195 16.95 3.74 4.38
N ARG A 196 18.21 4.08 4.67
CA ARG A 196 18.55 5.25 5.49
C ARG A 196 18.24 6.56 4.78
N GLU A 197 18.55 6.67 3.49
CA GLU A 197 18.24 7.85 2.69
C GLU A 197 16.73 8.05 2.55
N MET A 198 15.98 6.98 2.28
CA MET A 198 14.52 7.00 2.23
C MET A 198 13.91 7.40 3.57
N GLN A 199 14.45 6.90 4.68
CA GLN A 199 14.00 7.28 6.02
C GLN A 199 14.29 8.76 6.31
N SER A 200 15.47 9.27 5.92
CA SER A 200 15.80 10.70 6.01
C SER A 200 14.82 11.55 5.20
N GLY A 201 14.54 11.17 3.94
CA GLY A 201 13.60 11.86 3.09
C GLY A 201 12.17 11.84 3.65
N LYS A 202 11.74 10.72 4.23
CA LYS A 202 10.46 10.62 4.94
C LYS A 202 10.39 11.58 6.13
N ASP A 203 11.44 11.64 6.94
CA ASP A 203 11.48 12.50 8.13
C ASP A 203 11.49 14.00 7.75
N GLU A 204 12.16 14.37 6.66
CA GLU A 204 12.12 15.72 6.09
C GLU A 204 10.72 16.10 5.60
N LEU A 205 10.04 15.21 4.87
CA LEU A 205 8.67 15.46 4.40
C LEU A 205 7.70 15.63 5.58
N LEU A 206 7.81 14.79 6.61
CA LEU A 206 7.01 14.93 7.82
C LEU A 206 7.29 16.24 8.56
N ALA A 207 8.54 16.73 8.55
CA ALA A 207 8.87 18.03 9.11
C ALA A 207 8.25 19.19 8.29
N MET A 208 8.29 19.10 6.96
CA MET A 208 7.64 20.07 6.07
C MET A 208 6.12 20.10 6.27
N ASP A 209 5.47 18.94 6.43
CA ASP A 209 4.04 18.85 6.70
C ASP A 209 3.65 19.55 8.02
N ARG A 210 4.46 19.40 9.06
CA ARG A 210 4.26 20.12 10.34
C ARG A 210 4.37 21.63 10.15
N GLN A 211 5.38 22.11 9.42
CA GLN A 211 5.55 23.53 9.12
C GLN A 211 4.37 24.07 8.30
N LEU A 212 3.89 23.32 7.32
CA LEU A 212 2.72 23.70 6.52
C LEU A 212 1.45 23.80 7.39
N ALA A 213 1.24 22.86 8.31
CA ALA A 213 0.13 22.92 9.25
C ALA A 213 0.20 24.18 10.14
N GLU A 214 1.38 24.50 10.69
CA GLU A 214 1.59 25.72 11.48
C GLU A 214 1.32 27.00 10.68
N PHE A 215 1.76 27.06 9.42
CA PHE A 215 1.49 28.20 8.55
C PHE A 215 0.01 28.33 8.20
N GLN A 216 -0.68 27.22 7.97
CA GLN A 216 -2.13 27.21 7.73
C GLN A 216 -2.89 27.73 8.95
N ASP A 217 -2.56 27.26 10.15
CA ASP A 217 -3.15 27.73 11.40
C ASP A 217 -2.92 29.24 11.62
N ARG A 218 -1.68 29.70 11.40
CA ARG A 218 -1.35 31.13 11.52
C ARG A 218 -2.13 31.96 10.51
N LEU A 219 -2.28 31.48 9.28
CA LEU A 219 -3.02 32.15 8.23
C LEU A 219 -4.53 32.20 8.53
N GLN A 220 -5.10 31.13 9.09
CA GLN A 220 -6.49 31.13 9.56
C GLN A 220 -6.71 32.14 10.69
N ARG A 221 -5.81 32.22 11.67
CA ARG A 221 -5.87 33.22 12.76
C ARG A 221 -5.79 34.65 12.22
N LEU A 222 -4.91 34.90 11.24
CA LEU A 222 -4.79 36.21 10.59
C LEU A 222 -6.04 36.57 9.79
N ARG A 223 -6.63 35.62 9.06
CA ARG A 223 -7.91 35.82 8.36
C ARG A 223 -9.02 36.17 9.34
N HIS A 224 -9.15 35.43 10.44
CA HIS A 224 -10.13 35.72 11.49
C HIS A 224 -9.94 37.11 12.09
N LYS A 225 -8.69 37.47 12.44
CA LYS A 225 -8.36 38.82 12.92
C LYS A 225 -8.71 39.90 11.90
N ASN A 226 -8.47 39.67 10.61
CA ASN A 226 -8.81 40.62 9.56
C ASN A 226 -10.33 40.83 9.45
N VAL A 227 -11.13 39.76 9.57
CA VAL A 227 -12.60 39.85 9.63
C VAL A 227 -13.06 40.69 10.82
N LEU A 228 -12.51 40.43 12.02
CA LEU A 228 -12.85 41.21 13.22
C LEU A 228 -12.46 42.69 13.07
N LEU A 229 -11.28 42.98 12.51
CA LEU A 229 -10.84 44.35 12.27
C LEU A 229 -11.73 45.06 11.26
N ARG A 230 -12.14 44.40 10.16
CA ARG A 230 -13.11 44.97 9.21
C ARG A 230 -14.45 45.28 9.88
N ALA A 231 -14.96 44.37 10.70
CA ALA A 231 -16.18 44.60 11.47
C ALA A 231 -16.03 45.79 12.43
N ARG A 232 -14.89 45.91 13.11
CA ARG A 232 -14.60 47.03 14.01
C ARG A 232 -14.50 48.36 13.27
N VAL A 233 -13.84 48.39 12.10
CA VAL A 233 -13.76 49.57 11.23
C VAL A 233 -15.17 50.00 10.80
N ALA A 234 -16.02 49.05 10.37
CA ALA A 234 -17.40 49.36 10.00
C ALA A 234 -18.24 49.87 11.19
N GLN A 235 -18.01 49.35 12.40
CA GLN A 235 -18.65 49.87 13.61
C GLN A 235 -18.22 51.31 13.90
N VAL A 236 -16.92 51.60 13.91
CA VAL A 236 -16.39 52.95 14.18
C VAL A 236 -16.87 53.94 13.13
N SER A 237 -16.98 53.52 11.85
CA SER A 237 -17.56 54.37 10.80
C SER A 237 -19.01 54.75 11.13
N ARG A 238 -19.84 53.78 11.53
CA ARG A 238 -21.24 54.04 11.90
C ARG A 238 -21.36 54.95 13.13
N GLU A 239 -20.54 54.72 14.15
CA GLU A 239 -20.50 55.58 15.34
C GLU A 239 -20.10 57.01 14.99
N ARG A 240 -19.09 57.17 14.12
CA ARG A 240 -18.69 58.48 13.60
C ARG A 240 -19.83 59.16 12.85
N ASP A 241 -20.52 58.44 11.96
CA ASP A 241 -21.61 59.02 11.16
C ASP A 241 -22.75 59.51 12.06
N LEU A 242 -23.11 58.74 13.10
CA LEU A 242 -24.11 59.14 14.10
C LEU A 242 -23.69 60.39 14.87
N ILE A 243 -22.45 60.44 15.35
CA ILE A 243 -21.91 61.62 16.04
C ILE A 243 -21.92 62.84 15.11
N GLN A 244 -21.57 62.65 13.85
CA GLN A 244 -21.53 63.74 12.87
C GLN A 244 -22.93 64.30 12.60
N VAL A 245 -23.96 63.44 12.55
CA VAL A 245 -25.37 63.89 12.48
C VAL A 245 -25.75 64.70 13.74
N GLN A 246 -25.45 64.20 14.93
CA GLN A 246 -25.75 64.92 16.19
C GLN A 246 -25.05 66.28 16.27
N VAL A 247 -23.79 66.35 15.83
CA VAL A 247 -23.06 67.63 15.77
C VAL A 247 -23.76 68.60 14.82
N THR A 248 -24.17 68.14 13.64
CA THR A 248 -24.90 69.02 12.69
C THR A 248 -26.24 69.49 13.22
N GLU A 249 -26.98 68.64 13.95
CA GLU A 249 -28.24 69.03 14.60
C GLU A 249 -28.00 70.09 15.68
N LEU A 250 -27.01 69.87 16.57
CA LEU A 250 -26.66 70.83 17.61
C LEU A 250 -26.13 72.16 17.04
N GLU A 251 -25.38 72.13 15.94
CA GLU A 251 -24.94 73.33 15.24
C GLU A 251 -26.12 74.13 14.68
N GLN A 252 -27.12 73.45 14.12
CA GLN A 252 -28.37 74.09 13.66
C GLN A 252 -29.16 74.69 14.83
N GLU A 253 -29.32 73.95 15.93
CA GLU A 253 -30.00 74.45 17.14
C GLU A 253 -29.30 75.67 17.73
N LEU A 254 -27.96 75.64 17.83
CA LEU A 254 -27.15 76.76 18.29
C LEU A 254 -27.27 77.98 17.36
N PHE A 255 -27.31 77.75 16.05
CA PHE A 255 -27.53 78.81 15.08
C PHE A 255 -28.89 79.48 15.29
N LEU A 256 -29.97 78.69 15.39
CA LEU A 256 -31.32 79.19 15.65
C LEU A 256 -31.41 79.93 16.99
N ALA A 257 -30.79 79.41 18.04
CA ALA A 257 -30.73 80.05 19.35
C ALA A 257 -30.00 81.40 19.29
N ARG A 258 -28.84 81.48 18.60
CA ARG A 258 -28.09 82.73 18.41
C ARG A 258 -28.86 83.75 17.57
N ASP A 259 -29.58 83.28 16.56
CA ASP A 259 -30.33 84.15 15.66
C ASP A 259 -31.70 84.58 16.25
N SER A 260 -32.13 83.98 17.36
CA SER A 260 -33.33 84.42 18.09
C SER A 260 -33.22 85.88 18.55
N ARG A 261 -34.27 86.68 18.27
CA ARG A 261 -34.36 88.08 18.70
C ARG A 261 -34.18 88.23 20.20
N ALA A 262 -34.75 87.34 21.01
CA ALA A 262 -34.63 87.38 22.47
C ALA A 262 -33.17 87.26 22.91
N VAL A 263 -32.43 86.30 22.35
CA VAL A 263 -31.01 86.08 22.65
C VAL A 263 -30.16 87.26 22.19
N ARG A 264 -30.38 87.81 20.99
CA ARG A 264 -29.69 89.02 20.52
C ARG A 264 -29.91 90.21 21.46
N THR A 265 -31.14 90.37 21.94
CA THR A 265 -31.50 91.46 22.86
C THR A 265 -30.76 91.30 24.20
N VAL A 266 -30.82 90.11 24.82
CA VAL A 266 -30.11 89.80 26.06
C VAL A 266 -28.60 89.97 25.89
N THR A 267 -28.03 89.47 24.79
CA THR A 267 -26.60 89.59 24.50
C THR A 267 -26.18 91.07 24.39
N SER A 268 -26.99 91.91 23.75
CA SER A 268 -26.73 93.35 23.64
C SER A 268 -26.78 94.08 25.00
N VAL A 269 -27.66 93.64 25.90
CA VAL A 269 -27.79 94.18 27.26
C VAL A 269 -26.58 93.78 28.10
N VAL A 270 -26.18 92.50 28.04
CA VAL A 270 -24.98 92.00 28.74
C VAL A 270 -23.71 92.68 28.25
N GLN A 271 -23.55 92.88 26.93
CA GLN A 271 -22.41 93.62 26.37
C GLN A 271 -22.38 95.08 26.83
N ARG A 272 -23.54 95.76 26.88
CA ARG A 272 -23.64 97.11 27.45
C ARG A 272 -23.27 97.15 28.92
N ALA A 273 -23.71 96.17 29.71
CA ALA A 273 -23.37 96.06 31.12
C ALA A 273 -21.86 95.81 31.35
N ARG A 274 -21.24 94.93 30.55
CA ARG A 274 -19.79 94.70 30.59
C ARG A 274 -18.99 95.96 30.23
N ARG A 275 -19.31 96.63 29.12
CA ARG A 275 -18.61 97.87 28.72
C ARG A 275 -18.71 98.98 29.77
N ARG A 276 -19.80 99.04 30.53
CA ARG A 276 -19.93 99.97 31.67
C ARG A 276 -19.07 99.58 32.87
N LYS A 277 -18.81 98.29 33.08
CA LYS A 277 -17.99 97.77 34.16
C LYS A 277 -16.48 97.85 33.84
N ASP A 278 -16.12 97.69 32.57
CA ASP A 278 -14.71 97.76 32.11
C ASP A 278 -14.27 99.21 31.80
N GLY A 279 -15.22 100.15 31.72
CA GLY A 279 -14.97 101.58 31.46
C GLY A 279 -15.04 102.47 32.71
N SER A 280 -15.08 101.89 33.90
CA SER A 280 -14.93 102.55 35.22
C SER A 280 -13.65 102.07 35.89
#